data_AF-A0A5J6Q2G8-F1
#
_entry.id   AF-A0A5J6Q2G8-F1
#
_cell.length_a   1.000
_cell.length_b   1.000
_cell.length_c   1.000
_cell.angle_alpha   90.00
_cell.angle_beta   90.00
_cell.angle_gamma   90.00
#
_symmetry.space_group_name_H-M   'P 1'
#
loop_
_entity.id
_entity.type
_entity.pdbx_description
1 polymer ?
#
loop_
_entity_poly.entity_id
_entity_poly.type
_entity_poly.pdbx_seq_one_letter_code
_entity_poly.pdbx_strand_id
1 'polypeptide(L)'
;MAPALPASLLPRLLVWIPLAAIGLTGWFHRAPTMAPAPPGPVSGAAELETADALERQADQQRRVAELLDRFAGAQLVSQYWGTWVSSLETLDIAQHRDLQPQLRTSPITAELTVLPDAGSSRYLGKVQRVNERTSVVLCRRSLEAGSADGWESGLDEPGCPAGWEPFEEAALQVAGS
;
A
#
# COMPACT_ATOMS: atom_id res chain seq x y z
N MET A 1 10.22 26.51 -68.81
CA MET A 1 9.31 26.98 -67.74
C MET A 1 8.41 25.83 -67.35
N ALA A 2 8.62 25.25 -66.18
CA ALA A 2 7.87 24.12 -65.63
C ALA A 2 7.01 24.63 -64.47
N PRO A 3 5.72 24.27 -64.39
CA PRO A 3 4.96 24.40 -63.15
C PRO A 3 5.07 23.13 -62.30
N ALA A 4 5.37 23.37 -61.03
CA ALA A 4 5.53 22.41 -59.94
C ALA A 4 4.20 21.78 -59.49
N LEU A 5 4.28 20.53 -59.04
CA LEU A 5 3.20 19.76 -58.44
C LEU A 5 2.96 20.14 -56.96
N PRO A 6 1.71 20.09 -56.46
CA PRO A 6 1.36 20.55 -55.11
C PRO A 6 1.69 19.54 -53.99
N ALA A 7 2.18 20.09 -52.88
CA ALA A 7 2.75 19.40 -51.72
C ALA A 7 1.77 19.28 -50.53
N SER A 8 0.67 18.54 -50.66
CA SER A 8 -0.33 18.52 -49.56
C SER A 8 -1.03 17.19 -49.24
N LEU A 9 -0.51 16.03 -49.64
CA LEU A 9 -1.18 14.74 -49.37
C LEU A 9 -0.28 13.64 -48.78
N LEU A 10 0.80 13.99 -48.09
CA LEU A 10 1.80 13.02 -47.61
C LEU A 10 1.77 12.61 -46.12
N PRO A 11 1.08 13.24 -45.15
CA PRO A 11 1.26 12.83 -43.75
C PRO A 11 0.26 11.76 -43.26
N ARG A 12 -0.64 11.24 -44.11
CA ARG A 12 -1.77 10.41 -43.67
C ARG A 12 -1.67 8.89 -43.90
N LEU A 13 -0.54 8.40 -44.44
CA LEU A 13 -0.36 6.97 -44.76
C LEU A 13 0.82 6.29 -44.05
N LEU A 14 1.47 6.93 -43.08
CA LEU A 14 2.66 6.42 -42.41
C LEU A 14 2.42 5.98 -40.95
N VAL A 15 1.19 5.58 -40.61
CA VAL A 15 0.80 5.07 -39.26
C VAL A 15 0.00 3.77 -39.41
N TRP A 16 0.46 2.83 -40.24
CA TRP A 16 -0.15 1.48 -40.31
C TRP A 16 0.87 0.35 -40.47
N ILE A 17 2.17 0.65 -40.47
CA ILE A 17 3.23 -0.35 -40.71
C ILE A 17 3.79 -0.98 -39.42
N PRO A 18 3.92 -0.32 -38.24
CA PRO A 18 4.59 -0.96 -37.11
C PRO A 18 3.72 -1.99 -36.34
N LEU A 19 2.40 -2.04 -36.53
CA LEU A 19 1.49 -2.91 -35.76
C LEU A 19 1.38 -4.36 -36.28
N ALA A 20 1.88 -4.66 -37.48
CA ALA A 20 1.78 -6.02 -38.04
C ALA A 20 2.98 -6.93 -37.69
N ALA A 21 4.10 -6.38 -37.20
CA ALA A 21 5.34 -7.14 -37.02
C ALA A 21 5.48 -7.83 -35.65
N ILE A 22 4.64 -7.52 -34.66
CA ILE A 22 4.74 -8.08 -33.29
C ILE A 22 3.94 -9.40 -33.14
N GLY A 23 3.15 -9.79 -34.15
CA GLY A 23 2.24 -10.94 -34.05
C GLY A 23 2.82 -12.35 -34.29
N LEU A 24 4.09 -12.50 -34.69
CA LEU A 24 4.59 -13.78 -35.23
C LEU A 24 5.79 -14.43 -34.52
N THR A 25 6.37 -13.81 -33.49
CA THR A 25 7.54 -14.40 -32.79
C THR A 25 7.18 -15.26 -31.57
N GLY A 26 5.90 -15.37 -31.20
CA GLY A 26 5.47 -16.16 -30.03
C GLY A 26 5.33 -17.67 -30.23
N TRP A 27 5.31 -18.17 -31.48
CA TRP A 27 4.90 -19.56 -31.73
C TRP A 27 6.03 -20.60 -31.56
N PHE A 28 7.29 -20.23 -31.76
CA PHE A 28 8.36 -21.24 -31.87
C PHE A 28 8.99 -21.73 -30.54
N HIS A 29 8.59 -21.20 -29.39
CA HIS A 29 9.11 -21.64 -28.08
C HIS A 29 8.20 -22.64 -27.37
N ARG A 30 7.80 -23.73 -28.05
CA ARG A 30 7.09 -24.84 -27.40
C ARG A 30 7.71 -26.20 -27.70
N ALA A 31 8.68 -26.57 -26.88
CA ALA A 31 8.89 -27.95 -26.48
C ALA A 31 9.72 -28.01 -25.18
N PRO A 32 9.10 -27.99 -23.99
CA PRO A 32 9.71 -28.68 -22.88
C PRO A 32 9.53 -30.18 -23.12
N THR A 33 10.63 -30.86 -23.43
CA THR A 33 10.73 -32.33 -23.32
C THR A 33 10.26 -32.73 -21.92
N MET A 34 9.06 -33.30 -21.86
CA MET A 34 8.47 -33.80 -20.63
C MET A 34 9.19 -35.11 -20.28
N ALA A 35 10.31 -34.98 -19.55
CA ALA A 35 10.85 -36.11 -18.81
C ALA A 35 9.85 -36.45 -17.70
N PRO A 36 9.43 -37.71 -17.53
CA PRO A 36 8.60 -38.08 -16.40
C PRO A 36 9.41 -37.84 -15.12
N ALA A 37 8.95 -36.89 -14.30
CA ALA A 37 9.51 -36.65 -12.99
C ALA A 37 9.30 -37.90 -12.12
N PRO A 38 10.30 -38.34 -11.34
CA PRO A 38 10.07 -39.35 -10.31
C PRO A 38 9.01 -38.83 -9.32
N PRO A 39 8.16 -39.70 -8.74
CA PRO A 39 7.17 -39.29 -7.75
C PRO A 39 7.89 -38.73 -6.52
N GLY A 40 8.06 -37.41 -6.49
CA GLY A 40 8.48 -36.67 -5.33
C GLY A 40 7.39 -36.70 -4.27
N PRO A 41 7.73 -36.64 -2.98
CA PRO A 41 6.76 -36.59 -1.89
C PRO A 41 5.81 -35.39 -2.09
N VAL A 42 4.55 -35.59 -1.72
CA VAL A 42 3.44 -34.63 -1.90
C VAL A 42 3.75 -33.29 -1.22
N SER A 43 4.36 -32.38 -1.97
CA SER A 43 4.69 -31.00 -1.55
C SER A 43 3.46 -30.10 -1.42
N GLY A 44 2.25 -30.62 -1.67
CA GLY A 44 1.02 -29.85 -1.70
C GLY A 44 0.59 -29.33 -0.32
N ALA A 45 0.80 -30.07 0.76
CA ALA A 45 0.37 -29.63 2.10
C ALA A 45 1.17 -28.41 2.60
N ALA A 46 2.51 -28.48 2.49
CA ALA A 46 3.37 -27.37 2.87
C ALA A 46 3.17 -26.13 1.98
N GLU A 47 2.92 -26.33 0.67
CA GLU A 47 2.66 -25.23 -0.25
C GLU A 47 1.31 -24.56 0.01
N LEU A 48 0.26 -25.33 0.34
CA LEU A 48 -1.05 -24.81 0.74
C LEU A 48 -0.97 -24.04 2.07
N GLU A 49 -0.27 -24.57 3.08
CA GLU A 49 -0.07 -23.86 4.35
C GLU A 49 0.66 -22.52 4.18
N THR A 50 1.62 -22.45 3.25
CA THR A 50 2.29 -21.18 2.91
C THR A 50 1.38 -20.21 2.18
N ALA A 51 0.53 -20.69 1.26
CA ALA A 51 -0.42 -19.86 0.55
C ALA A 51 -1.44 -19.24 1.51
N ASP A 52 -2.02 -20.04 2.41
CA ASP A 52 -2.96 -19.58 3.43
C ASP A 52 -2.33 -18.55 4.38
N ALA A 53 -1.04 -18.70 4.69
CA ALA A 53 -0.31 -17.73 5.51
C ALA A 53 -0.12 -16.39 4.81
N LEU A 54 0.22 -16.42 3.51
CA LEU A 54 0.37 -15.22 2.69
C LEU A 54 -0.96 -14.49 2.49
N GLU A 55 -2.05 -15.21 2.25
CA GLU A 55 -3.38 -14.63 2.12
C GLU A 55 -3.83 -13.96 3.42
N ARG A 56 -3.67 -14.62 4.57
CA ARG A 56 -3.97 -14.04 5.89
C ARG A 56 -3.17 -12.77 6.16
N GLN A 57 -1.89 -12.75 5.79
CA GLN A 57 -1.05 -11.57 5.93
C GLN A 57 -1.55 -10.43 5.02
N ALA A 58 -1.85 -10.71 3.75
CA ALA A 58 -2.37 -9.71 2.83
C ALA A 58 -3.70 -9.11 3.30
N ASP A 59 -4.59 -9.95 3.83
CA ASP A 59 -5.88 -9.49 4.36
C ASP A 59 -5.72 -8.64 5.63
N GLN A 60 -4.78 -8.99 6.52
CA GLN A 60 -4.46 -8.12 7.66
C GLN A 60 -3.88 -6.78 7.21
N GLN A 61 -3.00 -6.77 6.22
CA GLN A 61 -2.45 -5.52 5.67
C GLN A 61 -3.53 -4.61 5.08
N ARG A 62 -4.50 -5.19 4.35
CA ARG A 62 -5.67 -4.44 3.84
C ARG A 62 -6.49 -3.85 4.98
N ARG A 63 -6.81 -4.63 6.01
CA ARG A 63 -7.56 -4.13 7.18
C ARG A 63 -6.82 -3.01 7.91
N VAL A 64 -5.50 -3.11 8.04
CA VAL A 64 -4.67 -2.03 8.61
C VAL A 64 -4.75 -0.78 7.74
N ALA A 65 -4.65 -0.91 6.42
CA ALA A 65 -4.74 0.23 5.51
C ALA A 65 -6.10 0.94 5.64
N GLU A 66 -7.20 0.19 5.64
CA GLU A 66 -8.56 0.73 5.87
C GLU A 66 -8.71 1.42 7.23
N LEU A 67 -8.04 0.89 8.26
CA LEU A 67 -8.06 1.47 9.60
C LEU A 67 -7.33 2.81 9.65
N LEU A 68 -6.15 2.87 9.04
CA LEU A 68 -5.33 4.08 8.97
C LEU A 68 -6.00 5.17 8.13
N ASP A 69 -6.68 4.79 7.04
CA ASP A 69 -7.44 5.72 6.21
C ASP A 69 -8.64 6.32 6.96
N ARG A 70 -9.45 5.48 7.63
CA ARG A 70 -10.55 5.94 8.48
C ARG A 70 -10.07 6.86 9.60
N PHE A 71 -8.96 6.51 10.24
CA PHE A 71 -8.32 7.37 11.23
C PHE A 71 -7.94 8.72 10.63
N ALA A 72 -7.24 8.74 9.49
CA ALA A 72 -6.81 9.99 8.85
C ALA A 72 -8.02 10.87 8.48
N GLY A 73 -9.05 10.30 7.87
CA GLY A 73 -10.29 10.99 7.52
C GLY A 73 -10.99 11.59 8.75
N ALA A 74 -11.15 10.80 9.82
CA ALA A 74 -11.76 11.26 11.06
C ALA A 74 -10.97 12.39 11.72
N GLN A 75 -9.64 12.30 11.76
CA GLN A 75 -8.80 13.37 12.31
C GLN A 75 -8.82 14.62 11.45
N LEU A 76 -8.84 14.50 10.12
CA LEU A 76 -8.97 15.64 9.20
C LEU A 76 -10.28 16.41 9.43
N VAL A 77 -11.40 15.68 9.53
CA VAL A 77 -12.73 16.28 9.81
C VAL A 77 -12.77 16.89 11.21
N SER A 78 -12.30 16.15 12.22
CA SER A 78 -12.28 16.63 13.61
C SER A 78 -11.47 17.90 13.75
N GLN A 79 -10.36 18.00 13.02
CA GLN A 79 -9.45 19.14 13.08
C GLN A 79 -10.05 20.43 12.49
N TYR A 80 -11.05 20.33 11.60
CA TYR A 80 -11.84 21.49 11.18
C TYR A 80 -12.54 22.16 12.36
N TRP A 81 -12.92 21.38 13.38
CA TRP A 81 -13.53 21.85 14.62
C TRP A 81 -12.50 22.17 15.72
N GLY A 82 -11.21 22.13 15.40
CA GLY A 82 -10.12 22.48 16.31
C GLY A 82 -9.79 21.42 17.37
N THR A 83 -10.28 20.19 17.21
CA THR A 83 -10.02 19.09 18.14
C THR A 83 -9.53 17.84 17.42
N TRP A 84 -8.81 16.98 18.13
CA TRP A 84 -8.48 15.63 17.66
C TRP A 84 -9.49 14.63 18.21
N VAL A 85 -9.73 13.55 17.46
CA VAL A 85 -10.44 12.39 18.00
C VAL A 85 -9.49 11.69 18.97
N SER A 86 -9.91 11.57 20.23
CA SER A 86 -9.08 11.04 21.32
C SER A 86 -9.48 9.63 21.77
N SER A 87 -10.50 9.04 21.16
CA SER A 87 -10.98 7.70 21.50
C SER A 87 -11.03 6.77 20.28
N LEU A 88 -10.65 5.51 20.48
CA LEU A 88 -10.76 4.45 19.46
C LEU A 88 -12.22 4.06 19.18
N GLU A 89 -13.12 4.26 20.15
CA GLU A 89 -14.55 3.98 20.00
C GLU A 89 -15.21 4.94 19.02
N THR A 90 -14.87 6.23 19.10
CA THR A 90 -15.34 7.25 18.15
C THR A 90 -14.86 6.99 16.72
N LEU A 91 -13.72 6.29 16.57
CA LEU A 91 -13.18 5.90 15.28
C LEU A 91 -13.76 4.57 14.76
N ASP A 92 -14.63 3.91 15.53
CA ASP A 92 -15.12 2.54 15.28
C ASP A 92 -13.97 1.53 15.04
N ILE A 93 -12.86 1.74 15.74
CA ILE A 93 -11.63 0.94 15.66
C ILE A 93 -11.64 -0.19 16.70
N ALA A 94 -12.45 -0.09 17.75
CA ALA A 94 -12.48 -1.01 18.87
C ALA A 94 -12.94 -2.45 18.53
N GLN A 95 -13.40 -2.72 17.31
CA GLN A 95 -13.96 -4.01 16.92
C GLN A 95 -12.95 -5.00 16.30
N HIS A 96 -11.72 -4.57 16.02
CA HIS A 96 -10.71 -5.44 15.38
C HIS A 96 -9.90 -6.20 16.42
N ARG A 97 -10.37 -7.38 16.83
CA ARG A 97 -9.69 -8.21 17.85
C ARG A 97 -8.30 -8.69 17.46
N ASP A 98 -8.03 -8.77 16.16
CA ASP A 98 -6.76 -9.19 15.54
C ASP A 98 -5.78 -8.03 15.33
N LEU A 99 -6.17 -6.81 15.69
CA LEU A 99 -5.33 -5.62 15.63
C LEU A 99 -5.23 -5.02 17.04
N GLN A 100 -4.04 -4.56 17.41
CA GLN A 100 -3.78 -3.87 18.67
C GLN A 100 -3.56 -2.38 18.40
N PRO A 101 -4.63 -1.59 18.22
CA PRO A 101 -4.54 -0.15 17.96
C PRO A 101 -4.19 0.61 19.24
N GLN A 102 -3.32 1.60 19.11
CA GLN A 102 -2.97 2.55 20.17
C GLN A 102 -3.04 3.96 19.62
N LEU A 103 -3.92 4.77 20.19
CA LEU A 103 -4.12 6.17 19.82
C LEU A 103 -3.39 7.09 20.80
N ARG A 104 -2.64 8.05 20.26
CA ARG A 104 -1.98 9.11 21.01
C ARG A 104 -2.28 10.44 20.35
N THR A 105 -2.52 11.47 21.15
CA THR A 105 -2.81 12.82 20.66
C THR A 105 -1.99 13.84 21.43
N SER A 106 -1.50 14.86 20.72
CA SER A 106 -0.89 16.08 21.24
C SER A 106 -1.68 17.29 20.69
N PRO A 107 -1.38 18.52 21.12
CA PRO A 107 -2.06 19.71 20.60
C PRO A 107 -1.95 19.88 19.07
N ILE A 108 -0.88 19.36 18.46
CA ILE A 108 -0.57 19.55 17.04
C ILE A 108 -0.54 18.25 16.23
N THR A 109 -0.63 17.09 16.89
CA THR A 109 -0.47 15.79 16.25
C THR A 109 -1.48 14.76 16.79
N ALA A 110 -2.02 13.93 15.92
CA ALA A 110 -2.67 12.68 16.27
C ALA A 110 -1.91 11.50 15.64
N GLU A 111 -1.65 10.46 16.42
CA GLU A 111 -0.95 9.25 16.01
C GLU A 111 -1.78 8.01 16.35
N LEU A 112 -1.94 7.13 15.38
CA LEU A 112 -2.51 5.80 15.56
C LEU A 112 -1.45 4.76 15.20
N THR A 113 -1.01 4.00 16.19
CA THR A 113 -0.15 2.84 15.97
C THR A 113 -1.00 1.58 15.90
N VAL A 114 -0.72 0.69 14.95
CA VAL A 114 -1.43 -0.57 14.78
C VAL A 114 -0.43 -1.70 14.73
N LEU A 115 -0.62 -2.69 15.60
CA LEU A 115 0.13 -3.94 15.58
C LEU A 115 -0.83 -5.09 15.29
N PRO A 116 -0.76 -5.73 14.11
CA PRO A 116 -1.50 -6.94 13.83
C PRO A 116 -1.01 -8.11 14.69
N ASP A 117 -1.91 -9.00 15.08
CA ASP A 117 -1.57 -10.22 15.82
C ASP A 117 -0.70 -11.18 15.00
N ALA A 118 -0.89 -11.20 13.68
CA ALA A 118 -0.16 -12.04 12.76
C ALA A 118 0.60 -11.19 11.73
N GLY A 119 1.75 -10.66 12.13
CA GLY A 119 2.57 -9.90 11.20
C GLY A 119 3.95 -9.62 11.76
N SER A 120 4.90 -9.46 10.85
CA SER A 120 6.24 -8.97 11.14
C SER A 120 6.32 -7.45 10.93
N SER A 121 5.23 -6.71 11.09
CA SER A 121 5.22 -5.28 10.82
C SER A 121 4.32 -4.52 11.78
N ARG A 122 4.77 -3.34 12.17
CA ARG A 122 4.00 -2.34 12.89
C ARG A 122 3.67 -1.19 11.94
N TYR A 123 2.50 -0.60 12.12
CA TYR A 123 2.01 0.46 11.26
C TYR A 123 1.70 1.71 12.08
N LEU A 124 1.87 2.88 11.47
CA LEU A 124 1.65 4.18 12.08
C LEU A 124 0.89 5.05 11.09
N GLY A 125 -0.25 5.58 11.52
CA GLY A 125 -0.90 6.72 10.89
C GLY A 125 -0.62 7.96 11.72
N LYS A 126 -0.18 9.04 11.08
CA LYS A 126 0.11 10.30 11.74
C LYS A 126 -0.54 11.45 11.00
N VAL A 127 -1.29 12.26 11.73
CA VAL A 127 -1.91 13.49 11.24
C VAL A 127 -1.33 14.66 12.03
N GLN A 128 -0.68 15.59 11.35
CA GLN A 128 0.02 16.72 11.98
C GLN A 128 -0.46 18.04 11.42
N ARG A 129 -0.51 19.07 12.27
CA ARG A 129 -0.66 20.47 11.84
C ARG A 129 0.73 21.10 11.72
N VAL A 130 1.17 21.34 10.49
CA VAL A 130 2.45 21.99 10.16
C VAL A 130 2.17 23.28 9.39
N ASN A 131 2.56 24.43 9.94
CA ASN A 131 2.45 25.75 9.29
C ASN A 131 1.06 25.99 8.65
N GLU A 132 0.00 25.89 9.47
CA GLU A 132 -1.41 26.07 9.07
C GLU A 132 -1.98 25.01 8.11
N ARG A 133 -1.17 24.01 7.71
CA ARG A 133 -1.61 22.89 6.88
C ARG A 133 -1.69 21.61 7.70
N THR A 134 -2.66 20.77 7.39
CA THR A 134 -2.70 19.42 7.93
C THR A 134 -1.97 18.48 6.96
N SER A 135 -1.00 17.73 7.46
CA SER A 135 -0.33 16.66 6.73
C SER A 135 -0.75 15.31 7.29
N VAL A 136 -0.84 14.32 6.42
CA VAL A 136 -1.08 12.92 6.77
C VAL A 136 0.13 12.12 6.29
N VAL A 137 0.67 11.29 7.17
CA VAL A 137 1.79 10.40 6.86
C VAL A 137 1.47 9.03 7.41
N LEU A 138 1.63 8.02 6.56
CA LEU A 138 1.42 6.62 6.91
C LEU A 138 2.77 5.91 6.79
N CYS A 139 3.09 5.10 7.79
CA CYS A 139 4.38 4.48 7.91
C CYS A 139 4.25 3.01 8.31
N ARG A 140 5.24 2.21 7.90
CA ARG A 140 5.40 0.82 8.27
C ARG A 140 6.81 0.61 8.81
N ARG A 141 6.94 -0.27 9.80
CA ARG A 141 8.22 -0.75 10.30
C ARG A 141 8.19 -2.26 10.42
N SER A 142 9.19 -2.92 9.85
CA SER A 142 9.38 -4.36 10.04
C SER A 142 9.80 -4.65 11.49
N LEU A 143 9.20 -5.68 12.08
CA LEU A 143 9.53 -6.20 13.40
C LEU A 143 10.38 -7.45 13.22
N GLU A 144 11.57 -7.44 13.80
CA GLU A 144 12.39 -8.63 13.89
C GLU A 144 11.76 -9.63 14.90
N ALA A 145 11.90 -10.92 14.62
CA ALA A 145 11.31 -11.97 15.46
C ALA A 145 11.85 -11.88 16.89
N GLY A 146 10.96 -11.63 17.86
CA GLY A 146 11.31 -11.53 19.28
C GLY A 146 11.60 -10.12 19.80
N SER A 147 11.53 -9.09 18.95
CA SER A 147 11.69 -7.71 19.42
C SER A 147 10.40 -7.17 20.01
N ALA A 148 10.29 -7.22 21.34
CA ALA A 148 9.32 -6.46 22.11
C ALA A 148 9.85 -5.03 22.32
N ASP A 149 10.11 -4.30 21.23
CA ASP A 149 10.63 -2.94 21.37
C ASP A 149 9.51 -1.99 21.78
N GLY A 150 9.70 -1.43 22.97
CA GLY A 150 9.04 -0.22 23.43
C GLY A 150 9.21 0.85 22.35
N TRP A 151 8.11 1.20 21.70
CA TRP A 151 8.10 2.22 20.67
C TRP A 151 7.93 3.58 21.32
N GLU A 152 8.94 4.44 21.13
CA GLU A 152 8.85 5.86 21.48
C GLU A 152 8.24 6.62 20.30
N SER A 153 7.15 7.33 20.55
CA SER A 153 6.40 8.08 19.54
C SER A 153 7.23 9.20 18.89
N GLY A 154 7.09 9.38 17.58
CA GLY A 154 7.63 10.53 16.85
C GLY A 154 6.61 11.66 16.68
N LEU A 155 5.90 12.03 17.76
CA LEU A 155 4.78 12.99 17.74
C LEU A 155 5.19 14.35 17.17
N ASP A 156 6.43 14.75 17.40
CA ASP A 156 6.96 16.08 17.06
C ASP A 156 7.78 16.09 15.77
N GLU A 157 8.12 14.92 15.22
CA GLU A 157 8.93 14.83 14.01
C GLU A 157 8.04 14.82 12.76
N PRO A 158 8.30 15.66 11.74
CA PRO A 158 7.56 15.62 10.49
C PRO A 158 7.91 14.33 9.71
N GLY A 159 6.93 13.70 9.08
CA GLY A 159 7.17 12.51 8.26
C GLY A 159 7.21 11.19 9.06
N CYS A 160 7.78 10.16 8.44
CA CYS A 160 7.99 8.87 9.11
C CYS A 160 9.18 8.94 10.06
N PRO A 161 9.05 8.42 11.30
CA PRO A 161 10.17 8.41 12.24
C PRO A 161 11.34 7.55 11.73
N ALA A 162 12.51 7.73 12.33
CA ALA A 162 13.68 6.89 12.04
C ALA A 162 13.39 5.38 12.17
N GLY A 163 13.79 4.60 11.17
CA GLY A 163 13.54 3.15 11.10
C GLY A 163 12.13 2.78 10.61
N TRP A 164 11.35 3.76 10.15
CA TRP A 164 10.08 3.54 9.47
C TRP A 164 10.16 3.93 8.00
N GLU A 165 9.39 3.22 7.19
CA GLU A 165 9.26 3.43 5.76
C GLU A 165 7.85 3.97 5.44
N PRO A 166 7.68 4.79 4.40
CA PRO A 166 6.35 5.19 3.93
C PRO A 166 5.48 3.99 3.60
N PHE A 167 4.19 4.07 3.95
CA PHE A 167 3.20 3.03 3.68
C PHE A 167 2.13 3.55 2.71
N GLU A 168 2.21 3.15 1.44
CA GLU A 168 1.43 3.74 0.35
C GLU A 168 0.07 3.04 0.11
N GLU A 169 -0.13 1.83 0.63
CA GLU A 169 -1.34 1.03 0.36
C GLU A 169 -2.64 1.66 0.86
N ALA A 170 -2.59 2.54 1.86
CA ALA A 170 -3.74 3.32 2.33
C ALA A 170 -3.96 4.61 1.54
N ALA A 171 -2.93 5.20 0.92
CA ALA A 171 -3.05 6.44 0.15
C ALA A 171 -3.74 6.24 -1.21
N LEU A 172 -3.77 5.01 -1.72
CA LEU A 172 -4.35 4.66 -3.03
C LEU A 172 -5.88 4.70 -3.11
N GLN A 173 -6.61 4.83 -2.00
CA GLN A 173 -8.09 4.87 -2.02
C GLN A 173 -8.68 6.29 -2.03
N VAL A 174 -7.95 7.33 -1.61
CA VAL A 174 -8.46 8.71 -1.55
C VAL A 174 -8.39 9.44 -2.90
N ALA A 175 -7.62 8.93 -3.86
CA ALA A 175 -7.45 9.57 -5.19
C ALA A 175 -8.43 9.07 -6.27
N GLY A 176 -9.40 8.22 -5.91
CA GLY A 176 -10.23 7.47 -6.85
C GLY A 176 -11.74 7.74 -6.78
N SER A 177 -12.18 8.88 -6.24
CA SER A 177 -13.60 9.27 -6.16
C SER A 177 -13.87 10.62 -6.80
#